data_AF-A0A157ZZX0-F1
#
_entry.id   AF-A0A157ZZX0-F1
#
_cell.length_a   1.000
_cell.length_b   1.000
_cell.length_c   1.000
_cell.angle_alpha   90.00
_cell.angle_beta   90.00
_cell.angle_gamma   90.00
#
_symmetry.space_group_name_H-M   'P 1'
#
loop_
_entity.id
_entity.type
_entity.pdbx_description
1 polymer ?
#
loop_
_entity_poly.entity_id
_entity_poly.type
_entity_poly.pdbx_seq_one_letter_code
_entity_poly.pdbx_strand_id
1 'polypeptide(L)'
;MTAVTLYAWAVPAYYEGSAVDHTWVTTYDNRLVAYPAIPEVVAAGQNYWYCWGDFHAKGETPSIPDGFLASGAAELSYASCLCQPDADSRSDAAARGTIFFYGIDGVCHQLANQVLWPTGQSGAPPATVHKARGYWLSNAIFGTYGKQHAAWANRQTTCAGSSGSNVMSTEGTHQDVDDFEAHVRTTLKGRETEDKIRSLIERRRTFVAAVEQLKYDSPDVSAPTAADLNRLYSIFFHEAERIVGGENFKLVFGVSAQVEMNIVDPAIYESALRQRGKR
;
A
#
# COMPACT_ATOMS: atom_id res chain seq x y z
N MET A 1 14.62 18.80 13.49
CA MET A 1 14.20 17.40 13.41
C MET A 1 13.16 17.20 14.50
N THR A 2 11.90 17.05 14.09
CA THR A 2 10.76 16.92 15.01
C THR A 2 10.34 15.47 14.97
N ALA A 3 10.76 14.73 16.00
CA ALA A 3 10.31 13.36 16.19
C ALA A 3 8.82 13.34 16.52
N VAL A 4 8.07 12.50 15.83
CA VAL A 4 6.64 12.25 16.04
C VAL A 4 6.39 10.74 16.09
N THR A 5 5.22 10.33 16.55
CA THR A 5 4.75 8.96 16.33
C THR A 5 3.79 8.96 15.16
N LEU A 6 4.05 8.12 14.16
CA LEU A 6 3.11 7.85 13.08
C LEU A 6 2.21 6.69 13.50
N TYR A 7 0.93 6.79 13.17
CA TYR A 7 -0.08 5.76 13.41
C TYR A 7 -0.77 5.40 12.11
N ALA A 8 -0.95 4.11 11.86
CA ALA A 8 -1.61 3.59 10.67
C ALA A 8 -2.95 2.95 11.03
N TRP A 9 -3.94 3.20 10.18
CA TRP A 9 -5.33 2.88 10.45
C TRP A 9 -5.99 2.18 9.28
N ALA A 10 -7.13 1.54 9.54
CA ALA A 10 -7.97 0.90 8.54
C ALA A 10 -9.47 1.13 8.74
N VAL A 11 -10.19 1.12 7.62
CA VAL A 11 -11.65 0.98 7.48
C VAL A 11 -11.95 0.07 6.30
N PRO A 12 -13.11 -0.61 6.24
CA PRO A 12 -13.52 -1.32 5.03
C PRO A 12 -13.48 -0.38 3.82
N ALA A 13 -12.95 -0.83 2.69
CA ALA A 13 -13.00 -0.04 1.46
C ALA A 13 -14.45 0.15 0.98
N TYR A 14 -14.70 1.28 0.31
CA TYR A 14 -16.02 1.92 0.15
C TYR A 14 -16.95 1.30 -0.90
N TYR A 15 -16.72 0.07 -1.32
CA TYR A 15 -17.56 -0.57 -2.32
C TYR A 15 -17.90 -2.02 -1.97
N GLU A 16 -19.08 -2.43 -2.38
CA GLU A 16 -19.67 -3.72 -2.04
C GLU A 16 -18.76 -4.88 -2.49
N GLY A 17 -18.57 -5.86 -1.59
CA GLY A 17 -17.73 -7.02 -1.88
C GLY A 17 -16.23 -6.73 -1.90
N SER A 18 -15.75 -5.59 -1.40
CA SER A 18 -14.31 -5.35 -1.32
C SER A 18 -13.60 -6.36 -0.43
N ALA A 19 -12.54 -6.96 -0.97
CA ALA A 19 -11.65 -7.88 -0.26
C ALA A 19 -10.55 -7.14 0.54
N VAL A 20 -10.49 -5.82 0.44
CA VAL A 20 -9.44 -4.99 1.04
C VAL A 20 -10.02 -3.98 2.03
N ASP A 21 -9.20 -3.55 2.97
CA ASP A 21 -9.46 -2.35 3.75
C ASP A 21 -8.83 -1.14 3.06
N HIS A 22 -9.39 0.04 3.28
CA HIS A 22 -8.71 1.30 3.03
C HIS A 22 -7.82 1.65 4.21
N THR A 23 -6.66 2.26 3.95
CA THR A 23 -5.68 2.62 5.00
C THR A 23 -5.20 4.05 4.86
N TRP A 24 -4.87 4.67 5.98
CA TRP A 24 -4.32 6.02 6.06
C TRP A 24 -3.34 6.12 7.25
N VAL A 25 -2.60 7.23 7.32
CA VAL A 25 -1.61 7.49 8.39
C VAL A 25 -1.86 8.84 9.04
N THR A 26 -1.57 8.97 10.33
CA THR A 26 -1.69 10.21 11.11
C THR A 26 -0.48 10.42 12.03
N THR A 27 -0.27 11.64 12.53
CA THR A 27 0.65 11.93 13.65
C THR A 27 -0.02 11.84 15.04
N TYR A 28 -1.29 11.48 15.09
CA TYR A 28 -2.10 11.43 16.30
C TYR A 28 -2.84 10.11 16.44
N ASP A 29 -3.11 9.69 17.68
CA ASP A 29 -3.83 8.45 17.95
C ASP A 29 -5.35 8.64 17.82
N ASN A 30 -5.95 8.13 16.74
CA ASN A 30 -7.41 8.20 16.48
C ASN A 30 -8.27 7.57 17.59
N ARG A 31 -7.68 6.71 18.45
CA ARG A 31 -8.37 6.10 19.59
C ARG A 31 -8.49 7.03 20.78
N LEU A 32 -7.59 8.02 20.85
CA LEU A 32 -7.54 9.02 21.92
C LEU A 32 -8.16 10.35 21.50
N VAL A 33 -7.90 10.77 20.26
CA VAL A 33 -8.39 12.03 19.69
C VAL A 33 -8.88 11.79 18.27
N ALA A 34 -10.20 11.93 18.08
CA ALA A 34 -10.82 11.86 16.76
C ALA A 34 -11.19 13.29 16.31
N TYR A 35 -10.50 13.80 15.29
CA TYR A 35 -10.85 15.07 14.67
C TYR A 35 -12.00 14.87 13.67
N PRO A 36 -12.97 15.80 13.60
CA PRO A 36 -14.14 15.65 12.72
C PRO A 36 -13.82 15.90 11.24
N ALA A 37 -12.81 16.71 10.95
CA ALA A 37 -12.32 16.97 9.60
C ALA A 37 -10.84 17.42 9.60
N ILE A 38 -10.29 17.56 8.40
CA ILE A 38 -8.89 17.95 8.14
C ILE A 38 -8.55 19.35 8.64
N PRO A 39 -9.41 20.39 8.51
CA PRO A 39 -9.11 21.71 9.06
C PRO A 39 -8.79 21.66 10.56
N GLU A 40 -9.46 20.81 11.34
CA GLU A 40 -9.22 20.62 12.77
C GLU A 40 -7.91 19.88 13.05
N VAL A 41 -7.53 18.90 12.22
CA VAL A 41 -6.22 18.23 12.28
C VAL A 41 -5.11 19.27 12.10
N VAL A 42 -5.20 20.08 11.04
CA VAL A 42 -4.22 21.12 10.71
C VAL A 42 -4.17 22.19 11.80
N ALA A 43 -5.32 22.63 12.31
CA ALA A 43 -5.40 23.61 13.40
C ALA A 43 -4.76 23.10 14.70
N ALA A 44 -4.77 21.79 14.94
CA ALA A 44 -4.12 21.14 16.07
C ALA A 44 -2.61 20.90 15.87
N GLY A 45 -2.03 21.33 14.74
CA GLY A 45 -0.63 21.07 14.40
C GLY A 45 -0.32 19.60 14.15
N GLN A 46 -1.35 18.81 13.80
CA GLN A 46 -1.24 17.40 13.45
C GLN A 46 -1.25 17.24 11.92
N ASN A 47 -0.91 16.04 11.45
CA ASN A 47 -0.85 15.71 10.02
C ASN A 47 -1.67 14.45 9.73
N TYR A 48 -2.28 14.41 8.55
CA TYR A 48 -3.07 13.29 8.02
C TYR A 48 -2.64 12.95 6.59
N TRP A 49 -2.39 11.67 6.30
CA TRP A 49 -2.11 11.18 4.95
C TRP A 49 -3.25 10.30 4.45
N TYR A 50 -4.03 10.82 3.49
CA TYR A 50 -5.19 10.16 2.88
C TYR A 50 -4.90 8.82 2.19
N CYS A 51 -3.67 8.63 1.73
CA CYS A 51 -3.25 7.42 1.04
C CYS A 51 -4.22 7.00 -0.09
N TRP A 52 -4.58 7.93 -0.98
CA TRP A 52 -5.57 7.78 -2.08
C TRP A 52 -7.07 7.77 -1.73
N GLY A 53 -7.45 7.73 -0.45
CA GLY A 53 -8.86 7.74 -0.03
C GLY A 53 -9.36 9.09 0.47
N ASP A 54 -10.36 9.04 1.33
CA ASP A 54 -10.98 10.21 1.94
C ASP A 54 -10.53 10.38 3.40
N PHE A 55 -11.01 11.44 4.05
CA PHE A 55 -10.73 11.65 5.46
C PHE A 55 -11.58 10.72 6.33
N HIS A 56 -10.93 10.13 7.34
CA HIS A 56 -11.58 9.25 8.31
C HIS A 56 -11.26 9.73 9.73
N ALA A 57 -12.31 10.17 10.43
CA ALA A 57 -12.22 10.61 11.82
C ALA A 57 -11.84 9.46 12.78
N LYS A 58 -12.16 8.21 12.41
CA LYS A 58 -11.95 7.02 13.24
C LYS A 58 -11.67 5.79 12.35
N GLY A 59 -10.80 4.90 12.83
CA GLY A 59 -10.59 3.55 12.29
C GLY A 59 -11.55 2.54 12.90
N GLU A 60 -12.01 1.61 12.06
CA GLU A 60 -12.90 0.52 12.47
C GLU A 60 -13.02 -0.48 11.33
N THR A 61 -12.69 -1.75 11.58
CA THR A 61 -12.95 -2.86 10.65
C THR A 61 -13.63 -4.02 11.39
N PRO A 62 -14.30 -4.94 10.68
CA PRO A 62 -14.93 -6.10 11.31
C PRO A 62 -13.96 -6.96 12.16
N SER A 63 -12.67 -6.99 11.81
CA SER A 63 -11.64 -7.75 12.53
C SER A 63 -10.80 -6.92 13.49
N ILE A 64 -10.80 -5.58 13.35
CA ILE A 64 -10.01 -4.64 14.15
C ILE A 64 -10.94 -3.49 14.57
N PRO A 65 -11.64 -3.58 15.73
CA PRO A 65 -12.69 -2.64 16.10
C PRO A 65 -12.27 -1.18 16.27
N ASP A 66 -10.98 -0.92 16.52
CA ASP A 66 -10.40 0.43 16.61
C ASP A 66 -9.64 0.83 15.33
N GLY A 67 -9.62 -0.04 14.33
CA GLY A 67 -8.90 0.12 13.06
C GLY A 67 -7.39 0.27 13.19
N PHE A 68 -6.79 0.07 14.37
CA PHE A 68 -5.37 0.30 14.58
C PHE A 68 -4.51 -0.81 13.97
N LEU A 69 -3.56 -0.43 13.10
CA LEU A 69 -2.68 -1.39 12.44
C LEU A 69 -1.29 -1.42 13.07
N ALA A 70 -0.65 -0.26 13.12
CA ALA A 70 0.74 -0.11 13.56
C ALA A 70 1.05 1.33 13.98
N SER A 71 2.14 1.50 14.72
CA SER A 71 2.71 2.81 15.03
C SER A 71 4.22 2.73 15.18
N GLY A 72 4.91 3.84 14.98
CA GLY A 72 6.34 3.94 15.20
C GLY A 72 6.83 5.39 15.27
N ALA A 73 7.92 5.60 16.00
CA ALA A 73 8.58 6.90 16.04
C ALA A 73 9.26 7.19 14.70
N ALA A 74 9.12 8.42 14.20
CA ALA A 74 9.64 8.85 12.91
C ALA A 74 10.01 10.34 12.93
N GLU A 75 10.92 10.74 12.03
CA GLU A 75 11.16 12.15 11.74
C GLU A 75 10.08 12.70 10.81
N LEU A 76 9.29 13.66 11.28
CA LEU A 76 8.16 14.21 10.52
C LEU A 76 8.61 14.79 9.18
N SER A 77 9.74 15.51 9.15
CA SER A 77 10.25 16.08 7.89
C SER A 77 10.58 15.03 6.85
N TYR A 78 11.03 13.84 7.28
CA TYR A 78 11.33 12.75 6.36
C TYR A 78 10.02 12.16 5.81
N ALA A 79 9.06 11.85 6.68
CA ALA A 79 7.75 11.33 6.28
C ALA A 79 7.01 12.28 5.33
N SER A 80 6.99 13.58 5.66
CA SER A 80 6.34 14.60 4.84
C SER A 80 7.01 14.82 3.48
N CYS A 81 8.33 14.59 3.37
CA CYS A 81 9.01 14.62 2.07
C CYS A 81 8.65 13.40 1.21
N LEU A 82 8.60 12.22 1.82
CA LEU A 82 8.23 10.99 1.12
C LEU A 82 6.80 11.07 0.58
N CYS A 83 5.87 11.61 1.35
CA CYS A 83 4.50 11.86 0.95
C CYS A 83 4.01 13.13 1.64
N GLN A 84 3.49 14.11 0.89
CA GLN A 84 2.94 15.33 1.49
C GLN A 84 1.68 15.01 2.33
N PRO A 85 1.62 15.40 3.61
CA PRO A 85 0.40 15.30 4.41
C PRO A 85 -0.62 16.38 4.04
N ASP A 86 -1.84 16.21 4.53
CA ASP A 86 -2.95 17.16 4.50
C ASP A 86 -3.35 17.61 3.09
N ALA A 87 -3.02 16.78 2.10
CA ALA A 87 -3.30 16.99 0.68
C ALA A 87 -3.87 15.70 0.06
N ASP A 88 -4.82 15.88 -0.86
CA ASP A 88 -5.50 14.78 -1.54
C ASP A 88 -4.60 14.17 -2.63
N SER A 89 -4.25 12.88 -2.49
CA SER A 89 -3.40 12.14 -3.44
C SER A 89 -3.97 12.10 -4.87
N ARG A 90 -5.28 12.30 -5.04
CA ARG A 90 -5.95 12.30 -6.36
C ARG A 90 -5.62 13.56 -7.16
N SER A 91 -5.43 14.70 -6.50
CA SER A 91 -5.18 15.99 -7.15
C SER A 91 -3.73 16.46 -6.99
N ASP A 92 -3.08 16.15 -5.86
CA ASP A 92 -1.71 16.53 -5.56
C ASP A 92 -0.71 15.41 -5.92
N ALA A 93 0.37 15.78 -6.61
CA ALA A 93 1.45 14.85 -6.95
C ALA A 93 2.40 14.58 -5.77
N ALA A 94 2.58 15.54 -4.86
CA ALA A 94 3.44 15.39 -3.71
C ALA A 94 2.85 14.41 -2.68
N ALA A 95 1.50 14.35 -2.59
CA ALA A 95 0.76 13.53 -1.64
C ALA A 95 0.60 12.05 -2.03
N ARG A 96 0.96 11.66 -3.26
CA ARG A 96 0.78 10.28 -3.76
C ARG A 96 2.02 9.40 -3.71
N GLY A 97 3.13 9.90 -3.13
CA GLY A 97 4.38 9.15 -3.10
C GLY A 97 4.83 8.77 -4.51
N THR A 98 5.25 7.51 -4.69
CA THR A 98 5.56 6.95 -6.02
C THR A 98 4.44 6.10 -6.60
N ILE A 99 3.25 6.16 -6.02
CA ILE A 99 2.04 5.56 -6.60
C ILE A 99 1.49 6.57 -7.59
N PHE A 100 2.00 6.62 -8.82
CA PHE A 100 1.60 7.62 -9.80
C PHE A 100 0.22 7.33 -10.39
N PHE A 101 -0.07 6.04 -10.57
CA PHE A 101 -1.32 5.49 -11.07
C PHE A 101 -1.93 4.54 -10.02
N TYR A 102 -2.95 5.01 -9.31
CA TYR A 102 -3.70 4.17 -8.37
C TYR A 102 -4.20 2.90 -9.06
N GLY A 103 -4.14 1.77 -8.37
CA GLY A 103 -4.56 0.49 -8.90
C GLY A 103 -3.65 -0.09 -9.98
N ILE A 104 -2.57 0.59 -10.40
CA ILE A 104 -1.55 0.03 -11.30
C ILE A 104 -0.18 0.04 -10.62
N ASP A 105 0.25 1.16 -10.05
CA ASP A 105 1.51 1.29 -9.30
C ASP A 105 1.40 0.77 -7.87
N GLY A 106 0.18 0.78 -7.33
CA GLY A 106 -0.14 0.44 -5.95
C GLY A 106 -1.50 0.97 -5.55
N VAL A 107 -1.91 0.63 -4.33
CA VAL A 107 -3.14 1.12 -3.70
C VAL A 107 -2.81 1.83 -2.38
N CYS A 108 -3.83 2.13 -1.57
CA CYS A 108 -3.67 2.82 -0.30
C CYS A 108 -2.65 2.16 0.63
N HIS A 109 -2.59 0.82 0.66
CA HIS A 109 -1.62 0.07 1.48
C HIS A 109 -0.16 0.45 1.17
N GLN A 110 0.20 0.49 -0.11
CA GLN A 110 1.57 0.82 -0.53
C GLN A 110 1.91 2.26 -0.21
N LEU A 111 0.96 3.20 -0.40
CA LEU A 111 1.19 4.60 -0.06
C LEU A 111 1.32 4.80 1.45
N ALA A 112 0.50 4.15 2.27
CA ALA A 112 0.61 4.17 3.72
C ALA A 112 1.97 3.61 4.19
N ASN A 113 2.42 2.51 3.58
CA ASN A 113 3.75 1.96 3.84
C ASN A 113 4.87 2.94 3.47
N GLN A 114 4.76 3.70 2.38
CA GLN A 114 5.73 4.76 2.04
C GLN A 114 5.79 5.85 3.10
N VAL A 115 4.65 6.27 3.66
CA VAL A 115 4.58 7.24 4.77
C VAL A 115 5.26 6.68 6.03
N LEU A 116 5.06 5.39 6.31
CA LEU A 116 5.61 4.71 7.49
C LEU A 116 7.09 4.34 7.35
N TRP A 117 7.70 4.44 6.16
CA TRP A 117 9.11 4.10 5.94
C TRP A 117 10.08 4.68 6.98
N PRO A 118 9.96 5.96 7.41
CA PRO A 118 10.85 6.56 8.41
C PRO A 118 10.72 5.98 9.83
N THR A 119 9.75 5.09 10.08
CA THR A 119 9.64 4.37 11.36
C THR A 119 10.68 3.26 11.52
N GLY A 120 11.37 2.90 10.43
CA GLY A 120 12.51 1.98 10.48
C GLY A 120 13.67 2.61 11.25
N GLN A 121 14.22 1.86 12.20
CA GLN A 121 15.38 2.26 12.99
C GLN A 121 16.51 1.25 12.80
N SER A 122 17.73 1.57 13.23
CA SER A 122 18.87 0.66 13.12
C SER A 122 18.52 -0.70 13.75
N GLY A 123 18.43 -1.74 12.91
CA GLY A 123 18.12 -3.11 13.33
C GLY A 123 16.62 -3.48 13.37
N ALA A 124 15.69 -2.58 13.04
CA ALA A 124 14.26 -2.87 12.99
C ALA A 124 13.63 -2.42 11.65
N PRO A 125 12.86 -3.29 10.97
CA PRO A 125 12.16 -2.88 9.75
C PRO A 125 11.10 -1.82 10.07
N PRO A 126 10.75 -0.95 9.09
CA PRO A 126 9.66 -0.01 9.25
C PRO A 126 8.34 -0.70 9.60
N ALA A 127 7.49 0.00 10.35
CA ALA A 127 6.09 -0.37 10.52
C ALA A 127 5.39 -0.42 9.15
N THR A 128 4.46 -1.37 8.99
CA THR A 128 3.65 -1.52 7.77
C THR A 128 2.19 -1.77 8.12
N VAL A 129 1.32 -1.61 7.13
CA VAL A 129 -0.12 -1.89 7.24
C VAL A 129 -0.46 -3.38 7.05
N HIS A 130 0.47 -4.30 7.32
CA HIS A 130 0.31 -5.73 7.00
C HIS A 130 -0.87 -6.43 7.71
N LYS A 131 -1.42 -5.81 8.75
CA LYS A 131 -2.62 -6.30 9.47
C LYS A 131 -3.93 -5.93 8.78
N ALA A 132 -3.93 -5.03 7.79
CA ALA A 132 -5.11 -4.66 7.04
C ALA A 132 -5.65 -5.85 6.24
N ARG A 133 -6.97 -5.98 6.15
CA ARG A 133 -7.58 -7.02 5.32
C ARG A 133 -7.17 -6.83 3.86
N GLY A 134 -6.82 -7.93 3.20
CA GLY A 134 -6.37 -7.89 1.81
C GLY A 134 -4.98 -7.26 1.58
N TYR A 135 -4.22 -6.99 2.64
CA TYR A 135 -2.82 -6.57 2.50
C TYR A 135 -2.03 -7.51 1.59
N TRP A 136 -2.06 -8.82 1.89
CA TRP A 136 -1.33 -9.83 1.12
C TRP A 136 -1.82 -9.98 -0.33
N LEU A 137 -3.09 -9.64 -0.62
CA LEU A 137 -3.58 -9.55 -2.00
C LEU A 137 -2.87 -8.39 -2.72
N SER A 138 -2.92 -7.19 -2.15
CA SER A 138 -2.28 -6.02 -2.75
C SER A 138 -0.76 -6.16 -2.85
N ASN A 139 -0.13 -6.76 -1.84
CA ASN A 139 1.31 -6.98 -1.77
C ASN A 139 1.79 -8.00 -2.83
N ALA A 140 0.99 -9.04 -3.09
CA ALA A 140 1.27 -9.96 -4.19
C ALA A 140 1.28 -9.28 -5.57
N ILE A 141 0.53 -8.18 -5.76
CA ILE A 141 0.47 -7.46 -7.04
C ILE A 141 1.49 -6.31 -7.11
N PHE A 142 1.61 -5.56 -6.02
CA PHE A 142 2.29 -4.27 -5.99
C PHE A 142 3.55 -4.24 -5.12
N GLY A 143 3.83 -5.30 -4.35
CA GLY A 143 4.86 -5.33 -3.33
C GLY A 143 4.54 -4.46 -2.12
N THR A 144 5.52 -4.31 -1.22
CA THR A 144 5.37 -3.58 0.04
C THR A 144 5.17 -2.08 -0.16
N TYR A 145 5.90 -1.47 -1.10
CA TYR A 145 5.92 -0.01 -1.30
C TYR A 145 5.45 0.42 -2.70
N GLY A 146 4.92 -0.50 -3.52
CA GLY A 146 4.47 -0.22 -4.88
C GLY A 146 5.49 -0.63 -5.95
N LYS A 147 5.07 -0.58 -7.22
CA LYS A 147 5.84 -1.10 -8.35
C LYS A 147 6.94 -0.18 -8.86
N GLN A 148 6.92 1.10 -8.49
CA GLN A 148 7.86 2.10 -8.98
C GLN A 148 9.19 2.06 -8.20
N HIS A 149 9.84 0.89 -8.15
CA HIS A 149 11.01 0.63 -7.30
C HIS A 149 12.15 1.63 -7.49
N ALA A 150 12.50 1.96 -8.75
CA ALA A 150 13.57 2.93 -9.04
C ALA A 150 13.20 4.35 -8.56
N ALA A 151 11.96 4.78 -8.79
CA ALA A 151 11.47 6.08 -8.31
C ALA A 151 11.41 6.11 -6.78
N TRP A 152 11.03 4.99 -6.16
CA TRP A 152 10.96 4.85 -4.71
C TRP A 152 12.34 4.97 -4.06
N ALA A 153 13.34 4.22 -4.55
CA ALA A 153 14.72 4.31 -4.08
C ALA A 153 15.30 5.73 -4.24
N ASN A 154 15.02 6.39 -5.36
CA ASN A 154 15.44 7.78 -5.58
C ASN A 154 14.76 8.74 -4.59
N ARG A 155 13.46 8.54 -4.30
CA ARG A 155 12.70 9.36 -3.36
C ARG A 155 13.21 9.20 -1.93
N GLN A 156 13.51 7.98 -1.50
CA GLN A 156 14.12 7.70 -0.20
C GLN A 156 15.43 8.48 -0.02
N THR A 157 16.30 8.44 -1.04
CA THR A 157 17.61 9.11 -1.03
C THR A 157 17.47 10.64 -0.99
N THR A 158 16.61 11.19 -1.85
CA THR A 158 16.37 12.64 -1.94
C THR A 158 15.81 13.21 -0.63
N CYS A 159 14.90 12.48 0.00
CA CYS A 159 14.24 12.91 1.24
C CYS A 159 15.09 12.70 2.49
N ALA A 160 16.00 11.71 2.50
CA ALA A 160 16.97 11.53 3.56
C ALA A 160 17.94 12.73 3.63
N GLY A 161 18.46 13.19 2.48
CA GLY A 161 19.37 14.33 2.41
C GLY A 161 18.76 15.66 2.86
N SER A 162 17.46 15.85 2.63
CA SER A 162 16.74 17.07 3.05
C SER A 162 16.45 17.13 4.56
N SER A 163 16.54 16.01 5.27
CA SER A 163 16.20 15.92 6.69
C SER A 163 17.35 16.27 7.64
N GLY A 164 18.55 16.59 7.12
CA GLY A 164 19.73 16.88 7.95
C GLY A 164 20.17 15.72 8.86
N SER A 165 19.60 14.53 8.66
CA SER A 165 19.95 13.31 9.36
C SER A 165 21.27 12.79 8.81
N ASN A 166 22.34 12.90 9.60
CA ASN A 166 23.57 12.11 9.44
C ASN A 166 23.33 10.63 9.81
N VAL A 167 22.25 10.04 9.29
CA VAL A 167 21.87 8.66 9.56
C VAL A 167 21.92 7.89 8.24
N MET A 168 22.86 6.93 8.20
CA MET A 168 23.09 5.90 7.19
C MET A 168 23.96 6.25 5.97
N SER A 169 25.24 6.52 6.24
CA SER A 169 26.33 5.94 5.46
C SER A 169 26.89 4.71 6.20
N THR A 170 26.22 3.57 6.06
CA THR A 170 26.85 2.25 6.21
C THR A 170 26.13 1.26 5.30
N GLU A 171 26.92 0.65 4.43
CA GLU A 171 26.65 -0.53 3.62
C GLU A 171 25.67 -1.49 4.31
N GLY A 172 24.45 -1.47 3.78
CA GLY A 172 23.32 -2.22 4.25
C GLY A 172 22.18 -1.76 3.40
N THR A 173 22.18 -2.18 2.14
CA THR A 173 21.03 -2.07 1.27
C THR A 173 19.85 -2.64 2.04
N HIS A 174 19.02 -1.78 2.65
CA HIS A 174 17.61 -2.10 2.83
C HIS A 174 17.09 -2.22 1.39
N GLN A 175 17.36 -3.38 0.78
CA GLN A 175 16.69 -3.78 -0.43
C GLN A 175 15.21 -3.58 -0.14
N ASP A 176 14.50 -3.09 -1.13
CA ASP A 176 13.06 -3.05 -1.15
C ASP A 176 12.58 -4.50 -0.98
N VAL A 177 12.48 -4.96 0.27
CA VAL A 177 12.13 -6.34 0.61
C VAL A 177 10.63 -6.40 0.43
N ASP A 178 10.26 -6.71 -0.80
CA ASP A 178 8.99 -7.32 -1.12
C ASP A 178 8.82 -8.56 -0.23
N ASP A 179 8.01 -8.41 0.82
CA ASP A 179 7.86 -9.39 1.90
C ASP A 179 6.96 -10.56 1.51
N PHE A 180 6.35 -10.51 0.31
CA PHE A 180 5.45 -11.56 -0.16
C PHE A 180 6.10 -12.95 -0.19
N GLU A 181 7.30 -13.06 -0.77
CA GLU A 181 7.95 -14.37 -0.91
C GLU A 181 8.32 -14.96 0.45
N ALA A 182 8.85 -14.13 1.36
CA ALA A 182 9.16 -14.53 2.71
C ALA A 182 7.89 -14.96 3.47
N HIS A 183 6.79 -14.23 3.30
CA HIS A 183 5.48 -14.55 3.87
C HIS A 183 4.94 -15.89 3.34
N VAL A 184 4.94 -16.11 2.02
CA VAL A 184 4.48 -17.37 1.42
C VAL A 184 5.30 -18.54 1.95
N ARG A 185 6.63 -18.42 1.96
CA ARG A 185 7.53 -19.48 2.45
C ARG A 185 7.29 -19.80 3.92
N THR A 186 7.11 -18.75 4.74
CA THR A 186 6.86 -18.91 6.18
C THR A 186 5.49 -19.53 6.43
N THR A 187 4.46 -19.06 5.73
CA THR A 187 3.07 -19.49 5.89
C THR A 187 2.84 -20.93 5.43
N LEU A 188 3.45 -21.33 4.32
CA LEU A 188 3.28 -22.65 3.71
C LEU A 188 4.32 -23.69 4.16
N LYS A 189 5.22 -23.32 5.08
CA LYS A 189 6.29 -24.19 5.55
C LYS A 189 5.76 -25.56 6.00
N GLY A 190 6.24 -26.62 5.34
CA GLY A 190 5.85 -28.01 5.65
C GLY A 190 4.42 -28.40 5.25
N ARG A 191 3.66 -27.48 4.63
CA ARG A 191 2.29 -27.71 4.13
C ARG A 191 2.26 -27.90 2.61
N GLU A 192 3.19 -27.28 1.91
CA GLU A 192 3.31 -27.36 0.46
C GLU A 192 4.72 -27.74 0.01
N THR A 193 4.81 -28.24 -1.22
CA THR A 193 6.09 -28.53 -1.86
C THR A 193 6.77 -27.22 -2.28
N GLU A 194 8.11 -27.20 -2.23
CA GLU A 194 8.90 -26.08 -2.75
C GLU A 194 8.61 -25.79 -4.22
N ASP A 195 8.18 -26.80 -4.99
CA ASP A 195 7.79 -26.61 -6.39
C ASP A 195 6.51 -25.77 -6.52
N LYS A 196 5.48 -25.98 -5.69
CA LYS A 196 4.27 -25.14 -5.72
C LYS A 196 4.56 -23.71 -5.27
N ILE A 197 5.39 -23.54 -4.24
CA ILE A 197 5.84 -22.21 -3.81
C ILE A 197 6.56 -21.53 -4.99
N ARG A 198 7.49 -22.23 -5.65
CA ARG A 198 8.19 -21.72 -6.84
C ARG A 198 7.22 -21.34 -7.95
N SER A 199 6.24 -22.19 -8.27
CA SER A 199 5.23 -21.91 -9.30
C SER A 199 4.38 -20.68 -8.98
N LEU A 200 4.00 -20.48 -7.72
CA LEU A 200 3.26 -19.27 -7.30
C LEU A 200 4.12 -18.01 -7.50
N ILE A 201 5.38 -18.04 -7.06
CA ILE A 201 6.30 -16.90 -7.19
C ILE A 201 6.61 -16.60 -8.66
N GLU A 202 6.82 -17.63 -9.49
CA GLU A 202 7.00 -17.46 -10.93
C GLU A 202 5.75 -16.88 -11.58
N ARG A 203 4.57 -17.40 -11.24
CA ARG A 203 3.31 -16.88 -11.78
C ARG A 203 3.10 -15.41 -11.44
N ARG A 204 3.42 -15.03 -10.20
CA ARG A 204 3.42 -13.63 -9.77
C ARG A 204 4.33 -12.77 -10.64
N ARG A 205 5.58 -13.19 -10.87
CA ARG A 205 6.53 -12.43 -11.72
C ARG A 205 5.98 -12.21 -13.14
N THR A 206 5.47 -13.26 -13.78
CA THR A 206 4.87 -13.18 -15.12
C THR A 206 3.68 -12.21 -15.14
N PHE A 207 2.80 -12.33 -14.15
CA PHE A 207 1.63 -11.48 -14.03
C PHE A 207 1.98 -10.00 -13.82
N VAL A 208 2.90 -9.72 -12.90
CA VAL A 208 3.36 -8.35 -12.61
C VAL A 208 3.94 -7.70 -13.86
N ALA A 209 4.74 -8.42 -14.64
CA ALA A 209 5.28 -7.96 -15.92
C ALA A 209 4.18 -7.68 -16.95
N ALA A 210 3.14 -8.52 -17.04
CA ALA A 210 2.01 -8.30 -17.94
C ALA A 210 1.21 -7.05 -17.58
N VAL A 211 0.95 -6.81 -16.28
CA VAL A 211 0.28 -5.59 -15.81
C VAL A 211 1.10 -4.32 -16.09
N GLU A 212 2.43 -4.41 -16.11
CA GLU A 212 3.28 -3.25 -16.48
C GLU A 212 3.12 -2.87 -17.95
N GLN A 213 2.92 -3.83 -18.85
CA GLN A 213 2.70 -3.55 -20.27
C GLN A 213 1.43 -2.74 -20.52
N LEU A 214 0.40 -2.88 -19.67
CA LEU A 214 -0.82 -2.07 -19.75
C LEU A 214 -0.58 -0.55 -19.65
N LYS A 215 0.57 -0.11 -19.12
CA LYS A 215 0.95 1.32 -19.10
C LYS A 215 1.49 1.82 -20.43
N TYR A 216 2.06 0.92 -21.23
CA TYR A 216 2.80 1.22 -22.45
C TYR A 216 2.03 0.85 -23.72
N ASP A 217 0.96 0.07 -23.59
CA ASP A 217 0.05 -0.23 -24.69
C ASP A 217 -0.60 1.05 -25.22
N SER A 218 -0.12 1.43 -26.42
CA SER A 218 -0.45 2.50 -27.38
C SER A 218 -1.29 3.72 -26.92
N PRO A 219 -0.89 4.96 -27.28
CA PRO A 219 -1.68 6.18 -27.03
C PRO A 219 -3.09 6.19 -27.65
N ASP A 220 -3.39 5.25 -28.55
CA ASP A 220 -4.73 5.05 -29.16
C ASP A 220 -5.64 4.06 -28.40
N VAL A 221 -5.13 3.38 -27.37
CA VAL A 221 -5.92 2.46 -26.54
C VAL A 221 -6.38 3.19 -25.28
N SER A 222 -7.69 3.18 -25.02
CA SER A 222 -8.25 3.69 -23.78
C SER A 222 -7.60 3.02 -22.58
N ALA A 223 -7.18 3.81 -21.58
CA ALA A 223 -6.68 3.26 -20.31
C ALA A 223 -7.65 2.22 -19.74
N PRO A 224 -7.16 1.12 -19.13
CA PRO A 224 -8.02 0.07 -18.60
C PRO A 224 -8.98 0.66 -17.57
N THR A 225 -10.21 0.14 -17.50
CA THR A 225 -11.15 0.51 -16.45
C THR A 225 -10.76 -0.17 -15.12
N ALA A 226 -11.29 0.32 -14.00
CA ALA A 226 -11.08 -0.35 -12.71
C ALA A 226 -11.63 -1.79 -12.72
N ALA A 227 -12.72 -2.04 -13.46
CA ALA A 227 -13.28 -3.38 -13.65
C ALA A 227 -12.32 -4.29 -14.44
N ASP A 228 -11.65 -3.77 -15.48
CA ASP A 228 -10.64 -4.53 -16.22
C ASP A 228 -9.48 -4.94 -15.32
N LEU A 229 -9.00 -4.02 -14.47
CA LEU A 229 -7.95 -4.29 -13.50
C LEU A 229 -8.38 -5.32 -12.47
N ASN A 230 -9.56 -5.14 -11.83
CA ASN A 230 -10.07 -6.10 -10.84
C ASN A 230 -10.31 -7.48 -11.45
N ARG A 231 -10.81 -7.57 -12.69
CA ARG A 231 -10.94 -8.84 -13.40
C ARG A 231 -9.59 -9.51 -13.64
N LEU A 232 -8.61 -8.76 -14.13
CA LEU A 232 -7.26 -9.27 -14.35
C LEU A 232 -6.63 -9.78 -13.05
N TYR A 233 -6.85 -9.07 -11.95
CA TYR A 233 -6.31 -9.40 -10.64
C TYR A 233 -6.98 -10.65 -10.09
N SER A 234 -8.29 -10.77 -10.26
CA SER A 234 -9.07 -11.96 -9.92
C SER A 234 -8.55 -13.21 -10.63
N ILE A 235 -8.24 -13.11 -11.94
CA ILE A 235 -7.67 -14.24 -12.71
C ILE A 235 -6.38 -14.74 -12.06
N PHE A 236 -5.47 -13.83 -11.70
CA PHE A 236 -4.23 -14.19 -11.01
C PHE A 236 -4.49 -14.93 -9.68
N PHE A 237 -5.44 -14.47 -8.86
CA PHE A 237 -5.73 -15.14 -7.60
C PHE A 237 -6.42 -16.50 -7.77
N HIS A 238 -7.28 -16.66 -8.77
CA HIS A 238 -7.85 -17.97 -9.11
C HIS A 238 -6.77 -18.97 -9.53
N GLU A 239 -5.73 -18.51 -10.22
CA GLU A 239 -4.59 -19.35 -10.58
C GLU A 239 -3.69 -19.62 -9.39
N ALA A 240 -3.46 -18.64 -8.52
CA ALA A 240 -2.77 -18.83 -7.26
C ALA A 240 -3.48 -19.89 -6.40
N GLU A 241 -4.81 -19.81 -6.28
CA GLU A 241 -5.62 -20.81 -5.58
C GLU A 241 -5.47 -22.20 -6.21
N ARG A 242 -5.45 -22.31 -7.54
CA ARG A 242 -5.20 -23.60 -8.22
C ARG A 242 -3.82 -24.17 -7.91
N ILE A 243 -2.80 -23.33 -7.74
CA ILE A 243 -1.42 -23.77 -7.46
C ILE A 243 -1.30 -24.29 -6.02
N VAL A 244 -1.74 -23.50 -5.04
CA VAL A 244 -1.53 -23.82 -3.61
C VAL A 244 -2.73 -24.53 -2.96
N GLY A 245 -3.89 -24.58 -3.60
CA GLY A 245 -5.14 -25.09 -3.03
C GLY A 245 -5.87 -24.08 -2.15
N GLY A 246 -7.19 -24.22 -2.01
CA GLY A 246 -8.07 -23.24 -1.35
C GLY A 246 -7.74 -22.95 0.13
N GLU A 247 -7.39 -23.98 0.91
CA GLU A 247 -7.03 -23.79 2.33
C GLU A 247 -5.73 -22.99 2.47
N ASN A 248 -4.71 -23.33 1.71
CA ASN A 248 -3.42 -22.65 1.72
C ASN A 248 -3.50 -21.26 1.09
N PHE A 249 -4.34 -21.07 0.08
CA PHE A 249 -4.67 -19.75 -0.45
C PHE A 249 -5.21 -18.86 0.66
N LYS A 250 -6.20 -19.33 1.42
CA LYS A 250 -6.77 -18.58 2.53
C LYS A 250 -5.75 -18.27 3.63
N LEU A 251 -4.82 -19.19 3.90
CA LEU A 251 -3.72 -18.94 4.85
C LEU A 251 -2.78 -17.84 4.35
N VAL A 252 -2.41 -17.85 3.08
CA VAL A 252 -1.49 -16.85 2.48
C VAL A 252 -2.16 -15.49 2.38
N PHE A 253 -3.39 -15.42 1.88
CA PHE A 253 -4.03 -14.15 1.51
C PHE A 253 -5.02 -13.62 2.55
N GLY A 254 -5.34 -14.42 3.58
CA GLY A 254 -6.29 -14.05 4.64
C GLY A 254 -7.77 -14.12 4.24
N VAL A 255 -8.06 -14.38 2.97
CA VAL A 255 -9.43 -14.51 2.42
C VAL A 255 -9.51 -15.71 1.49
N SER A 256 -10.70 -16.25 1.29
CA SER A 256 -10.95 -17.23 0.22
C SER A 256 -10.93 -16.54 -1.14
N ALA A 257 -10.55 -17.26 -2.19
CA ALA A 257 -10.68 -16.75 -3.55
C ALA A 257 -12.18 -16.54 -3.84
N GLN A 258 -12.53 -15.31 -4.17
CA GLN A 258 -13.88 -14.93 -4.56
C GLN A 258 -13.98 -14.90 -6.08
N VAL A 259 -15.21 -14.85 -6.60
CA VAL A 259 -15.44 -14.68 -8.05
C VAL A 259 -14.68 -13.45 -8.55
N GLU A 260 -14.75 -12.35 -7.79
CA GLU A 260 -14.03 -11.12 -8.07
C GLU A 260 -13.25 -10.66 -6.84
N MET A 261 -11.93 -10.55 -7.00
CA MET A 261 -11.00 -10.02 -6.03
C MET A 261 -10.90 -8.51 -6.25
N ASN A 262 -11.93 -7.82 -5.82
CA ASN A 262 -11.97 -6.38 -5.93
C ASN A 262 -10.88 -5.77 -5.03
N ILE A 263 -9.84 -5.20 -5.65
CA ILE A 263 -8.67 -4.63 -4.97
C ILE A 263 -8.54 -3.15 -5.33
N VAL A 264 -8.89 -2.78 -6.56
CA VAL A 264 -8.92 -1.41 -7.03
C VAL A 264 -10.30 -0.83 -6.77
N ASP A 265 -10.33 0.26 -6.00
CA ASP A 265 -11.53 1.07 -5.81
C ASP A 265 -11.85 1.85 -7.12
N PRO A 266 -13.01 1.61 -7.76
CA PRO A 266 -13.37 2.29 -9.00
C PRO A 266 -13.49 3.80 -8.88
N ALA A 267 -14.05 4.30 -7.78
CA ALA A 267 -14.27 5.73 -7.58
C ALA A 267 -12.93 6.47 -7.45
N ILE A 268 -11.98 5.91 -6.69
CA ILE A 268 -10.62 6.46 -6.56
C ILE A 268 -9.91 6.41 -7.92
N TYR A 269 -9.95 5.26 -8.60
CA TYR A 269 -9.28 5.06 -9.88
C TYR A 269 -9.76 6.05 -10.95
N GLU A 270 -11.07 6.17 -11.14
CA GLU A 270 -11.65 7.08 -12.13
C GLU A 270 -11.41 8.55 -11.78
N SER A 271 -11.47 8.90 -10.49
CA SER A 271 -11.15 10.25 -10.04
C SER A 271 -9.70 10.62 -10.38
N ALA A 272 -8.76 9.70 -10.14
CA ALA A 272 -7.35 9.88 -10.50
C ALA A 272 -7.16 10.10 -12.00
N LEU A 273 -7.85 9.32 -12.85
CA LEU A 273 -7.79 9.46 -14.30
C LEU A 273 -8.35 10.81 -14.78
N ARG A 274 -9.49 11.26 -14.23
CA ARG A 274 -10.10 12.55 -14.59
C ARG A 274 -9.18 13.74 -14.28
N GLN A 275 -8.45 13.69 -13.17
CA GLN A 275 -7.50 14.76 -12.80
C GLN A 275 -6.28 14.80 -13.73
N ARG A 276 -5.91 13.68 -14.36
CA ARG A 276 -4.83 13.61 -15.35
C ARG A 276 -5.22 14.24 -16.68
N GLY A 277 -6.44 13.99 -17.17
CA GLY A 277 -6.92 14.52 -18.45
C GLY A 277 -7.11 16.05 -18.49
N LYS A 278 -6.97 16.73 -17.35
CA LYS A 278 -7.06 18.20 -17.22
C LYS A 278 -5.71 18.92 -17.28
N ARG A 279 -4.59 18.19 -17.39
CA ARG A 279 -3.23 18.75 -17.44
C ARG A 279 -2.71 18.83 -18.86
#